data_AF-A0A0C2WG21-F1
#
_entry.id   AF-A0A0C2WG21-F1
#
_cell.length_a   1.000
_cell.length_b   1.000
_cell.length_c   1.000
_cell.angle_alpha   90.00
_cell.angle_beta   90.00
_cell.angle_gamma   90.00
#
_symmetry.space_group_name_H-M   'P 1'
#
loop_
_entity.id
_entity.type
_entity.pdbx_description
1 polymer ?
#
loop_
_entity_poly.entity_id
_entity_poly.type
_entity_poly.pdbx_seq_one_letter_code
_entity_poly.pdbx_strand_id
1 'polypeptide(L)'
;MFPPDTLFEVAPQHLSHSSDAVDFVILLFICANTSPVFIVEAKQPAEFIPSRNSKRQEADSQMRQRFLDVAADLRIPVLLHGVSAFGTKITFYRYNRDVSVLEPRRITADPETLADSAPGDWWRWDILEKEGAAKFRQIVEAVKGMCAELEHVAWQ
;
A
#
# COMPACT_ATOMS: atom_id res chain seq x y z
N MET A 1 -14.19 3.16 4.64
CA MET A 1 -14.08 1.79 5.19
C MET A 1 -14.75 0.80 4.25
N PHE A 2 -14.23 -0.43 4.19
CA PHE A 2 -14.82 -1.56 3.46
C PHE A 2 -15.81 -2.29 4.38
N PRO A 3 -17.12 -2.34 4.05
CA PRO A 3 -18.12 -2.98 4.92
C PRO A 3 -18.12 -4.51 4.80
N PRO A 4 -18.45 -5.25 5.87
CA PRO A 4 -18.43 -6.73 5.87
C PRO A 4 -19.49 -7.37 4.96
N ASP A 5 -20.62 -6.69 4.72
CA ASP A 5 -21.73 -7.20 3.90
C ASP A 5 -21.61 -6.78 2.41
N THR A 6 -20.38 -6.73 1.89
CA THR A 6 -20.10 -6.30 0.50
C THR A 6 -19.20 -7.30 -0.21
N LEU A 7 -18.88 -7.05 -1.49
CA LEU A 7 -17.96 -7.86 -2.29
C LEU A 7 -16.50 -7.86 -1.76
N PHE A 8 -16.20 -7.03 -0.76
CA PHE A 8 -14.86 -6.85 -0.23
C PHE A 8 -14.58 -7.82 0.92
N GLU A 9 -13.48 -8.55 0.79
CA GLU A 9 -12.91 -9.35 1.86
C GLU A 9 -11.67 -8.63 2.44
N VAL A 10 -11.58 -8.53 3.76
CA VAL A 10 -10.39 -8.00 4.45
C VAL A 10 -9.66 -9.19 5.06
N ALA A 11 -8.52 -9.56 4.48
CA ALA A 11 -7.71 -10.70 4.89
C ALA A 11 -6.42 -10.24 5.58
N PRO A 12 -6.28 -10.44 6.91
CA PRO A 12 -4.99 -10.34 7.59
C PRO A 12 -4.04 -11.40 7.05
N GLN A 13 -2.84 -10.99 6.64
CA GLN A 13 -1.82 -11.92 6.18
C GLN A 13 -0.81 -12.20 7.29
N HIS A 14 -0.70 -13.46 7.67
CA HIS A 14 0.39 -13.97 8.48
C HIS A 14 1.54 -14.37 7.54
N LEU A 15 2.62 -13.60 7.52
CA LEU A 15 3.79 -13.97 6.73
C LEU A 15 4.61 -15.03 7.46
N SER A 16 4.74 -16.19 6.83
CA SER A 16 5.67 -17.25 7.25
C SER A 16 7.10 -16.85 6.87
N HIS A 17 7.99 -16.83 7.85
CA HIS A 17 9.31 -16.19 7.83
C HIS A 17 10.31 -16.75 6.80
N SER A 18 11.19 -15.86 6.31
CA SER A 18 12.58 -16.17 5.97
C SER A 18 13.49 -15.06 6.55
N SER A 19 14.28 -15.41 7.58
CA SER A 19 15.32 -14.66 8.31
C SER A 19 15.15 -13.14 8.58
N ASP A 20 15.19 -12.81 9.87
CA ASP A 20 15.27 -11.49 10.52
C ASP A 20 14.00 -10.64 10.55
N ALA A 21 13.24 -10.84 11.64
CA ALA A 21 12.21 -9.99 12.25
C ALA A 21 11.12 -9.41 11.34
N VAL A 22 9.85 -9.69 11.68
CA VAL A 22 8.71 -9.06 11.02
C VAL A 22 8.67 -7.58 11.41
N ASP A 23 9.16 -6.72 10.52
CA ASP A 23 9.22 -5.27 10.70
C ASP A 23 7.89 -4.56 10.35
N PHE A 24 6.76 -5.26 10.50
CA PHE A 24 5.42 -4.67 10.44
C PHE A 24 4.48 -5.33 11.46
N VAL A 25 3.54 -4.56 11.98
CA VAL A 25 2.56 -5.02 12.97
C VAL A 25 1.35 -5.64 12.28
N ILE A 26 0.95 -5.09 11.13
CA ILE A 26 -0.27 -5.51 10.42
C ILE A 26 -0.05 -5.44 8.90
N LEU A 27 -0.40 -6.51 8.20
CA LEU A 27 -0.54 -6.54 6.75
C LEU A 27 -1.95 -6.99 6.40
N LEU A 28 -2.69 -6.13 5.70
CA LEU A 28 -4.05 -6.40 5.25
C LEU A 28 -4.08 -6.36 3.73
N PHE A 29 -4.66 -7.39 3.15
CA PHE A 29 -5.11 -7.37 1.77
C PHE A 29 -6.61 -7.21 1.77
N ILE A 30 -7.08 -6.24 1.00
CA ILE A 30 -8.48 -6.06 0.71
C ILE A 30 -8.69 -6.60 -0.70
N CYS A 31 -9.55 -7.60 -0.81
CA CYS A 31 -9.81 -8.31 -2.04
C CYS A 31 -11.25 -8.05 -2.49
N ALA A 32 -11.44 -7.89 -3.80
CA ALA A 32 -12.73 -7.89 -4.47
C ALA A 32 -12.79 -9.12 -5.37
N ASN A 33 -13.74 -10.03 -5.14
CA ASN A 33 -13.86 -11.28 -5.91
C ASN A 33 -12.53 -12.05 -6.02
N THR A 34 -11.81 -12.22 -4.90
CA THR A 34 -10.46 -12.84 -4.80
C THR A 34 -9.30 -12.08 -5.47
N SER A 35 -9.55 -10.94 -6.13
CA SER A 35 -8.50 -10.06 -6.69
C SER A 35 -8.11 -8.99 -5.66
N PRO A 36 -6.82 -8.79 -5.34
CA PRO A 36 -6.41 -7.74 -4.42
C PRO A 36 -6.63 -6.36 -5.05
N VAL A 37 -7.26 -5.46 -4.29
CA VAL A 37 -7.61 -4.09 -4.76
C VAL A 37 -7.07 -3.00 -3.86
N PHE A 38 -6.72 -3.35 -2.61
CA PHE A 38 -6.06 -2.43 -1.70
C PHE A 38 -5.13 -3.18 -0.74
N ILE A 39 -3.94 -2.62 -0.50
CA ILE A 39 -2.95 -3.16 0.45
C ILE A 39 -2.77 -2.16 1.58
N VAL A 40 -2.77 -2.62 2.83
CA VAL A 40 -2.38 -1.81 3.99
C VAL A 40 -1.26 -2.52 4.74
N GLU A 41 -0.12 -1.86 4.86
CA GLU A 41 0.99 -2.31 5.69
C GLU A 41 1.22 -1.28 6.79
N ALA A 42 1.10 -1.70 8.05
CA ALA A 42 1.32 -0.86 9.21
C ALA A 42 2.53 -1.35 9.99
N LYS A 43 3.50 -0.46 10.17
CA LYS A 43 4.72 -0.65 10.94
C LYS A 43 4.62 -0.04 12.33
N GLN A 44 5.56 -0.40 13.21
CA GLN A 44 5.59 0.14 14.56
C GLN A 44 5.81 1.66 14.50
N PRO A 45 5.03 2.48 15.23
CA PRO A 45 5.21 3.93 15.23
C PRO A 45 6.64 4.36 15.62
N ALA A 46 7.27 3.63 16.54
CA ALA A 46 8.61 3.90 17.03
C ALA A 46 9.71 3.77 15.95
N GLU A 47 9.43 3.11 14.83
CA GLU A 47 10.38 2.96 13.72
C GLU A 47 10.46 4.22 12.84
N PHE A 48 9.48 5.12 12.92
CA PHE A 48 9.49 6.40 12.20
C PHE A 48 10.28 7.46 12.96
N ILE A 49 11.60 7.32 12.88
CA ILE A 49 12.54 8.32 13.39
C ILE A 49 12.94 9.20 12.21
N PRO A 50 12.67 10.53 12.23
CA PRO A 50 12.93 11.41 11.09
C PRO A 50 14.37 11.33 10.54
N SER A 51 15.35 11.23 11.44
CA SER A 51 16.78 11.13 11.11
C SER A 51 17.22 9.74 10.63
N ARG A 52 16.36 8.71 10.71
CA ARG A 52 16.71 7.34 10.31
C ARG A 52 16.05 6.97 8.99
N ASN A 53 16.86 6.93 7.95
CA ASN A 53 16.42 6.63 6.59
C ASN A 53 16.12 5.13 6.35
N SER A 54 16.81 4.25 7.09
CA SER A 54 16.78 2.80 6.83
C SER A 54 15.38 2.20 6.91
N LYS A 55 14.57 2.60 7.90
CA LYS A 55 13.22 2.05 8.10
C LYS A 55 12.24 2.47 7.00
N ARG A 56 12.41 3.68 6.46
CA ARG A 56 11.61 4.15 5.32
C ARG A 56 11.99 3.44 4.03
N GLN A 57 13.29 3.23 3.81
CA GLN A 57 13.79 2.46 2.66
C GLN A 57 13.28 1.01 2.71
N GLU A 58 13.32 0.39 3.89
CA GLU A 58 12.77 -0.94 4.12
C GLU A 58 11.27 -0.99 3.88
N ALA A 59 10.50 -0.03 4.40
CA ALA A 59 9.06 0.06 4.18
C ALA A 59 8.68 0.20 2.70
N ASP A 60 9.41 1.05 1.95
CA ASP A 60 9.22 1.16 0.50
C ASP A 60 9.56 -0.15 -0.21
N SER A 61 10.67 -0.80 0.17
CA SER A 61 11.11 -2.05 -0.45
C SER A 61 10.11 -3.18 -0.22
N GLN A 62 9.61 -3.32 1.01
CA GLN A 62 8.60 -4.31 1.38
C GLN A 62 7.28 -4.04 0.63
N MET A 63 6.79 -2.80 0.63
CA MET A 63 5.58 -2.45 -0.10
C MET A 63 5.71 -2.77 -1.59
N ARG A 64 6.81 -2.39 -2.24
CA ARG A 64 7.08 -2.71 -3.65
C ARG A 64 7.10 -4.21 -3.90
N GLN A 65 7.68 -4.99 -2.98
CA GLN A 65 7.64 -6.45 -3.06
C GLN A 65 6.20 -6.96 -3.00
N ARG A 66 5.34 -6.44 -2.10
CA ARG A 66 3.92 -6.83 -2.05
C ARG A 66 3.17 -6.55 -3.35
N PHE A 67 3.40 -5.37 -3.93
CA PHE A 67 2.85 -5.05 -5.24
C PHE A 67 3.32 -6.03 -6.32
N LEU A 68 4.60 -6.39 -6.32
CA LEU A 68 5.16 -7.37 -7.26
C LEU A 68 4.55 -8.77 -7.07
N ASP A 69 4.43 -9.22 -5.82
CA ASP A 69 3.89 -10.54 -5.47
C ASP A 69 2.47 -10.72 -6.00
N VAL A 70 1.64 -9.67 -5.93
CA VAL A 70 0.24 -9.74 -6.38
C VAL A 70 -0.01 -9.23 -7.80
N ALA A 71 0.98 -8.63 -8.46
CA ALA A 71 0.79 -8.02 -9.78
C ALA A 71 0.29 -9.04 -10.83
N ALA A 72 0.72 -10.30 -10.72
CA ALA A 72 0.28 -11.39 -11.58
C ALA A 72 -1.17 -11.83 -11.32
N ASP A 73 -1.64 -11.67 -10.07
CA ASP A 73 -2.96 -12.11 -9.61
C ASP A 73 -4.05 -11.05 -9.78
N LEU A 74 -3.69 -9.85 -10.26
CA LEU A 74 -4.63 -8.77 -10.57
C LEU A 74 -5.50 -9.16 -11.77
N ARG A 75 -6.68 -9.71 -11.46
CA ARG A 75 -7.73 -10.00 -12.44
C ARG A 75 -8.54 -8.74 -12.75
N ILE A 76 -8.65 -7.85 -11.76
CA ILE A 76 -9.43 -6.61 -11.78
C ILE A 76 -8.96 -5.71 -10.61
N PRO A 77 -8.77 -4.36 -10.70
CA PRO A 77 -8.72 -3.39 -11.81
C PRO A 77 -7.28 -3.12 -12.35
N VAL A 78 -7.17 -2.25 -13.36
CA VAL A 78 -5.89 -1.66 -13.86
C VAL A 78 -5.06 -1.03 -12.73
N LEU A 79 -5.71 -0.57 -11.66
CA LEU A 79 -5.09 0.15 -10.56
C LEU A 79 -5.21 -0.61 -9.25
N LEU A 80 -4.08 -0.90 -8.62
CA LEU A 80 -3.99 -1.38 -7.24
C LEU A 80 -3.49 -0.23 -6.36
N HIS A 81 -4.19 0.05 -5.27
CA HIS A 81 -3.79 1.07 -4.30
C HIS A 81 -3.14 0.43 -3.07
N GLY A 82 -2.25 1.17 -2.43
CA GLY A 82 -1.56 0.71 -1.22
C GLY A 82 -1.34 1.83 -0.23
N VAL A 83 -1.25 1.49 1.05
CA VAL A 83 -0.85 2.38 2.13
C VAL A 83 0.26 1.73 2.94
N SER A 84 1.36 2.44 3.12
CA SER A 84 2.34 2.10 4.14
C SER A 84 2.22 3.11 5.27
N ALA A 85 2.11 2.62 6.51
CA ALA A 85 1.88 3.42 7.70
C ALA A 85 2.99 3.19 8.74
N PHE A 86 3.43 4.26 9.38
CA PHE A 86 4.14 4.21 10.65
C PHE A 86 3.26 4.88 11.71
N GLY A 87 2.54 4.08 12.48
CA GLY A 87 1.48 4.61 13.33
C GLY A 87 0.44 5.39 12.51
N THR A 88 0.33 6.70 12.75
CA THR A 88 -0.64 7.57 12.08
C THR A 88 -0.09 8.22 10.82
N LYS A 89 1.23 8.22 10.63
CA LYS A 89 1.90 8.77 9.46
C LYS A 89 1.80 7.78 8.31
N ILE A 90 1.23 8.19 7.19
CA ILE A 90 0.92 7.33 6.04
C ILE A 90 1.49 7.88 4.75
N THR A 91 1.92 6.96 3.88
CA THR A 91 2.20 7.22 2.47
C THR A 91 1.29 6.37 1.60
N PHE A 92 1.06 6.83 0.37
CA PHE A 92 0.16 6.20 -0.58
C PHE A 92 0.92 5.68 -1.79
N TYR A 93 0.60 4.46 -2.17
CA TYR A 93 1.10 3.80 -3.35
C TYR A 93 -0.02 3.59 -4.36
N ARG A 94 0.33 3.65 -5.64
CA ARG A 94 -0.57 3.39 -6.76
C ARG A 94 0.17 2.62 -7.84
N TYR A 95 -0.23 1.39 -8.07
CA TYR A 95 0.28 0.58 -9.17
C TYR A 95 -0.70 0.62 -10.33
N ASN A 96 -0.20 0.91 -11.53
CA ASN A 96 -0.93 0.78 -12.78
C ASN A 96 -0.38 -0.43 -13.55
N ARG A 97 -1.23 -1.44 -13.74
CA ARG A 97 -0.94 -2.69 -14.42
C ARG A 97 -0.63 -2.50 -15.90
N ASP A 98 -1.38 -1.65 -16.61
CA ASP A 98 -1.28 -1.50 -18.07
C ASP A 98 0.09 -0.97 -18.49
N VAL A 99 0.64 -0.03 -17.71
CA VAL A 99 1.98 0.50 -17.93
C VAL A 99 3.03 -0.13 -17.01
N SER A 100 2.61 -1.03 -16.11
CA SER A 100 3.46 -1.66 -15.09
C SER A 100 4.28 -0.63 -14.27
N VAL A 101 3.64 0.48 -13.87
CA VAL A 101 4.27 1.56 -13.11
C VAL A 101 3.71 1.63 -11.70
N LEU A 102 4.60 1.63 -10.71
CA LEU A 102 4.27 1.89 -9.30
C LEU A 102 4.70 3.31 -8.92
N GLU A 103 3.75 4.06 -8.38
CA GLU A 103 3.97 5.35 -7.76
C GLU A 103 3.92 5.25 -6.24
N PRO A 104 4.72 6.04 -5.50
CA PRO A 104 5.80 6.88 -6.02
C PRO A 104 6.90 6.06 -6.72
N ARG A 105 7.60 6.68 -7.69
CA ARG A 105 8.69 6.02 -8.40
C ARG A 105 9.81 5.65 -7.43
N ARG A 106 10.43 4.49 -7.65
CA ARG A 106 11.59 4.06 -6.86
C ARG A 106 12.70 5.08 -7.02
N ILE A 107 13.28 5.50 -5.91
CA ILE A 107 14.54 6.26 -5.92
C ILE A 107 15.65 5.25 -6.16
N THR A 108 16.39 5.42 -7.25
CA THR A 108 17.52 4.56 -7.59
C THR A 108 18.68 4.81 -6.64
N ALA A 109 19.34 3.73 -6.23
CA ALA A 109 20.58 3.82 -5.49
C ALA A 109 21.64 4.55 -6.30
N ASP A 110 22.22 5.57 -5.69
CA ASP A 110 23.42 6.23 -6.19
C ASP A 110 24.61 5.48 -5.59
N PRO A 111 25.47 4.85 -6.41
CA PRO A 111 26.61 4.10 -5.89
C PRO A 111 27.60 4.96 -5.10
N GLU A 112 27.57 6.29 -5.25
CA GLU A 112 28.48 7.22 -4.58
C GLU A 112 27.88 7.84 -3.31
N THR A 113 26.57 7.70 -3.08
CA THR A 113 25.90 8.32 -1.92
C THR A 113 24.94 7.39 -1.20
N LEU A 114 24.84 7.52 0.12
CA LEU A 114 23.82 6.85 0.95
C LEU A 114 22.44 7.53 0.86
N ALA A 115 22.19 8.29 -0.20
CA ALA A 115 21.03 9.18 -0.35
C ALA A 115 19.82 8.48 -1.00
N ASP A 116 19.84 7.16 -1.07
CA ASP A 116 18.92 6.30 -1.79
C ASP A 116 17.74 5.82 -0.94
N SER A 117 17.23 6.72 -0.10
CA SER A 117 16.14 6.41 0.82
C SER A 117 14.83 7.04 0.40
N ALA A 118 13.73 6.31 0.62
CA ALA A 118 12.39 6.87 0.49
C ALA A 118 12.29 8.17 1.32
N PRO A 119 11.92 9.31 0.71
CA PRO A 119 11.91 10.60 1.38
C PRO A 119 10.97 10.57 2.58
N GLY A 120 11.35 11.24 3.67
CA GLY A 120 10.49 11.39 4.84
C GLY A 120 9.13 11.99 4.48
N ASP A 121 9.12 12.91 3.52
CA ASP A 121 7.92 13.60 3.01
C ASP A 121 6.89 12.67 2.38
N TRP A 122 7.23 11.42 2.04
CA TRP A 122 6.24 10.45 1.59
C TRP A 122 5.24 10.11 2.70
N TRP A 123 5.73 9.96 3.95
CA TRP A 123 4.89 9.72 5.14
C TRP A 123 4.41 11.03 5.80
N ARG A 124 4.28 12.11 5.02
CA ARG A 124 3.83 13.41 5.56
C ARG A 124 2.38 13.43 6.01
N TRP A 125 1.54 12.55 5.47
CA TRP A 125 0.11 12.57 5.76
C TRP A 125 -0.13 11.94 7.13
N ASP A 126 -0.88 12.63 7.98
CA ASP A 126 -1.37 12.06 9.22
C ASP A 126 -2.84 11.66 9.08
N ILE A 127 -3.16 10.38 9.30
CA ILE A 127 -4.54 9.91 9.20
C ILE A 127 -5.46 10.51 10.29
N LEU A 128 -4.89 11.04 11.38
CA LEU A 128 -5.66 11.73 12.41
C LEU A 128 -5.92 13.20 12.07
N GLU A 129 -5.17 13.77 11.12
CA GLU A 129 -5.43 15.11 10.60
C GLU A 129 -6.53 15.07 9.54
N LYS A 130 -7.26 16.18 9.41
CA LYS A 130 -8.43 16.28 8.52
C LYS A 130 -8.05 15.96 7.07
N GLU A 131 -6.92 16.49 6.61
CA GLU A 131 -6.42 16.37 5.25
C GLU A 131 -5.96 14.94 4.95
N GLY A 132 -5.21 14.32 5.86
CA GLY A 132 -4.77 12.93 5.70
C GLY A 132 -5.94 11.94 5.75
N ALA A 133 -6.87 12.14 6.68
CA ALA A 133 -8.11 11.36 6.74
C ALA A 133 -8.96 11.51 5.47
N ALA A 134 -9.09 12.74 4.95
CA ALA A 134 -9.83 13.01 3.72
C ALA A 134 -9.17 12.31 2.52
N LYS A 135 -7.85 12.37 2.40
CA LYS A 135 -7.11 11.70 1.33
C LYS A 135 -7.23 10.18 1.40
N PHE A 136 -7.13 9.60 2.60
CA PHE A 136 -7.34 8.16 2.79
C PHE A 136 -8.76 7.76 2.37
N ARG A 137 -9.79 8.51 2.80
CA ARG A 137 -11.18 8.28 2.39
C ARG A 137 -11.36 8.39 0.88
N GLN A 138 -10.77 9.39 0.24
CA GLN A 138 -10.84 9.57 -1.21
C GLN A 138 -10.30 8.33 -1.97
N ILE A 139 -9.18 7.75 -1.52
CA ILE A 139 -8.62 6.55 -2.14
C ILE A 139 -9.51 5.35 -1.92
N VAL A 140 -10.07 5.17 -0.72
CA VAL A 140 -11.01 4.08 -0.44
C VAL A 140 -12.26 4.19 -1.31
N GLU A 141 -12.82 5.39 -1.48
CA GLU A 141 -13.98 5.58 -2.36
C GLU A 141 -13.62 5.40 -3.84
N ALA A 142 -12.42 5.78 -4.27
CA ALA A 142 -11.93 5.47 -5.62
C ALA A 142 -11.81 3.96 -5.87
N VAL A 143 -11.25 3.21 -4.91
CA VAL A 143 -11.19 1.73 -4.97
C VAL A 143 -12.59 1.13 -5.07
N LYS A 144 -13.53 1.59 -4.26
CA LYS A 144 -14.92 1.14 -4.32
C LYS A 144 -15.57 1.42 -5.67
N GLY A 145 -15.41 2.63 -6.19
CA GLY A 145 -15.93 3.03 -7.50
C GLY A 145 -15.41 2.13 -8.62
N MET A 146 -14.08 1.90 -8.64
CA MET A 146 -13.48 0.98 -9.61
C MET A 146 -14.05 -0.43 -9.51
N CYS A 147 -14.25 -0.96 -8.31
CA CYS A 147 -14.81 -2.31 -8.14
C CYS A 147 -16.28 -2.39 -8.57
N ALA A 148 -17.08 -1.35 -8.32
CA ALA A 148 -18.48 -1.31 -8.73
C ALA A 148 -18.65 -1.29 -10.27
N GLU A 149 -17.80 -0.54 -10.99
CA GLU A 149 -17.81 -0.53 -12.46
C GLU A 149 -17.55 -1.93 -13.05
N LEU A 150 -16.74 -2.75 -12.36
CA LEU A 150 -16.38 -4.09 -12.81
C LEU A 150 -17.49 -5.11 -12.61
N GLU A 151 -18.31 -4.96 -11.56
CA GLU A 151 -19.51 -5.79 -11.40
C GLU A 151 -20.52 -5.53 -12.53
N HIS A 152 -20.63 -4.29 -13.03
CA HIS A 152 -21.52 -3.96 -14.13
C HIS A 152 -21.09 -4.53 -15.49
N VAL A 153 -19.78 -4.69 -15.72
CA VAL A 153 -19.23 -5.21 -16.99
C VAL A 153 -19.21 -6.75 -17.01
N ALA A 154 -19.10 -7.42 -15.87
CA ALA A 154 -19.03 -8.88 -15.78
C ALA A 154 -20.36 -9.61 -16.07
N TRP A 155 -21.48 -8.89 -16.19
CA TRP A 155 -22.82 -9.44 -16.44
C TRP A 155 -23.48 -8.94 -17.74
N GLN A 156 -22.69 -8.40 -18.69
CA GLN A 156 -23.10 -8.13 -20.07
C GLN A 156 -22.40 -9.10 -21.03
#